data_AF-A0A5E7V696-F1
#
_entry.id   AF-A0A5E7V696-F1
#
_cell.length_a   1.000
_cell.length_b   1.000
_cell.length_c   1.000
_cell.angle_alpha   90.00
_cell.angle_beta   90.00
_cell.angle_gamma   90.00
#
_symmetry.space_group_name_H-M   'P 1'
#
loop_
_entity.id
_entity.type
_entity.pdbx_description
1 polymer ?
#
loop_
_entity_poly.entity_id
_entity_poly.type
_entity_poly.pdbx_seq_one_letter_code
_entity_poly.pdbx_strand_id
1 'polypeptide(L)'
;MHGAIRAAGFSLMTLFVSCGVGARDLDTRIGTIAMEGELPAHESIGKLYAELDFQQATHSFALVPAKPELASGQWKMPLLTPVNPQPQ
;
A
#
# COMPACT_ATOMS: atom_id res chain seq x y z
N MET A 1 -6.81 24.33 -50.21
CA MET A 1 -6.55 23.06 -49.50
C MET A 1 -5.50 23.25 -48.41
N HIS A 2 -5.83 23.93 -47.29
CA HIS A 2 -4.89 24.21 -46.18
C HIS A 2 -5.47 23.91 -44.78
N GLY A 3 -6.74 23.47 -44.69
CA GLY A 3 -7.40 23.18 -43.41
C GLY A 3 -7.30 21.72 -42.94
N ALA A 4 -7.08 20.78 -43.87
CA ALA A 4 -7.06 19.34 -43.56
C ALA A 4 -5.78 18.89 -42.82
N ILE A 5 -4.65 19.60 -43.05
CA ILE A 5 -3.35 19.24 -42.45
C ILE A 5 -3.33 19.55 -40.94
N ARG A 6 -4.14 20.52 -40.47
CA ARG A 6 -4.16 20.90 -39.04
C ARG A 6 -4.95 19.91 -38.18
N ALA A 7 -5.95 19.22 -38.73
CA ALA A 7 -6.75 18.24 -38.01
C ALA A 7 -6.03 16.88 -37.86
N ALA A 8 -5.29 16.45 -38.89
CA ALA A 8 -4.48 15.22 -38.82
C ALA A 8 -3.31 15.35 -37.84
N GLY A 9 -2.72 16.55 -37.70
CA GLY A 9 -1.69 16.82 -36.69
C GLY A 9 -2.21 16.72 -35.25
N PHE A 10 -3.44 17.19 -35.00
CA PHE A 10 -4.08 17.03 -33.69
C PHE A 10 -4.47 15.57 -33.39
N SER A 11 -4.84 14.80 -34.41
CA SER A 11 -5.16 13.37 -34.28
C SER A 11 -3.93 12.50 -33.98
N LEU A 12 -2.75 12.87 -34.50
CA LEU A 12 -1.52 12.12 -34.24
C LEU A 12 -0.94 12.41 -32.84
N MET A 13 -1.14 13.61 -32.29
CA MET A 13 -0.66 13.98 -30.96
C MET A 13 -1.49 13.38 -29.80
N THR A 14 -2.73 12.96 -30.02
CA THR A 14 -3.56 12.33 -28.97
C THR A 14 -3.25 10.85 -28.75
N LEU A 15 -2.69 10.15 -29.74
CA LEU A 15 -2.31 8.74 -29.60
C LEU A 15 -1.08 8.56 -28.68
N PHE A 16 -0.24 9.57 -28.53
CA PHE A 16 0.91 9.55 -27.60
C PHE A 16 0.55 9.86 -26.15
N VAL A 17 -0.66 10.35 -25.87
CA VAL A 17 -1.11 10.62 -24.49
C VAL A 17 -1.54 9.33 -23.77
N SER A 18 -1.80 8.24 -24.50
CA SER A 18 -2.35 7.01 -23.92
C SER A 18 -1.33 5.93 -23.55
N CYS A 19 -0.03 6.13 -23.78
CA CYS A 19 1.04 5.19 -23.40
C CYS A 19 2.12 5.88 -22.54
N GLY A 20 1.67 6.76 -21.63
CA GLY A 20 2.54 7.52 -20.72
C GLY A 20 2.63 6.95 -19.29
N VAL A 21 1.99 5.81 -19.01
CA VAL A 21 2.15 5.08 -17.72
C VAL A 21 3.43 4.21 -17.76
N GLY A 22 4.51 4.78 -18.29
CA GLY A 22 5.82 4.16 -18.25
C GLY A 22 6.49 4.50 -16.92
N ALA A 23 6.67 3.51 -16.04
CA ALA A 23 7.68 3.47 -14.98
C ALA A 23 7.96 4.83 -14.31
N ARG A 24 6.93 5.44 -13.72
CA ARG A 24 7.13 6.63 -12.88
C ARG A 24 7.19 6.15 -11.45
N ASP A 25 8.33 6.39 -10.81
CA ASP A 25 8.42 6.26 -9.37
C ASP A 25 7.37 7.20 -8.74
N LEU A 26 6.58 6.64 -7.82
CA LEU A 26 5.49 7.35 -7.16
C LEU A 26 5.99 7.92 -5.86
N ASP A 27 6.21 9.24 -5.85
CA ASP A 27 6.57 9.95 -4.63
C ASP A 27 5.33 10.15 -3.75
N THR A 28 5.33 9.51 -2.58
CA THR A 28 4.22 9.55 -1.62
C THR A 28 4.70 10.06 -0.26
N ARG A 29 3.76 10.32 0.67
CA ARG A 29 4.14 10.63 2.06
C ARG A 29 4.81 9.47 2.80
N ILE A 30 4.67 8.24 2.30
CA ILE A 30 5.32 7.04 2.82
C ILE A 30 6.76 6.94 2.26
N GLY A 31 7.07 7.73 1.23
CA GLY A 31 8.32 7.71 0.49
C GLY A 31 8.09 7.41 -0.99
N THR A 32 9.20 7.44 -1.71
CA THR A 32 9.35 7.13 -3.13
C THR A 32 9.12 5.63 -3.36
N ILE A 33 8.10 5.27 -4.15
CA ILE A 33 7.72 3.89 -4.48
C ILE A 33 8.19 3.60 -5.90
N ALA A 34 9.25 2.79 -6.01
CA ALA A 34 9.73 2.29 -7.28
C ALA A 34 8.68 1.39 -7.93
N MET A 35 8.41 1.64 -9.22
CA MET A 35 7.41 0.95 -10.04
C MET A 35 8.09 0.20 -11.20
N GLU A 36 7.72 -1.06 -11.41
CA GLU A 36 8.05 -1.86 -12.59
C GLU A 36 6.78 -2.06 -13.43
N GLY A 37 6.54 -1.13 -14.36
CA GLY A 37 5.29 -1.08 -15.13
C GLY A 37 4.12 -0.63 -14.26
N GLU A 38 3.07 -1.44 -14.17
CA GLU A 38 1.88 -1.15 -13.33
C GLU A 38 2.04 -1.58 -11.88
N LEU A 39 3.06 -2.38 -11.56
CA LEU A 39 3.25 -2.97 -10.23
C LEU A 39 4.41 -2.29 -9.50
N PRO A 40 4.37 -2.20 -8.15
CA PRO A 40 5.51 -1.82 -7.36
C PRO A 40 6.66 -2.80 -7.58
N ALA A 41 7.88 -2.29 -7.67
CA ALA A 41 9.09 -3.09 -7.68
C ALA A 41 9.12 -4.01 -6.45
N HIS A 42 9.70 -5.20 -6.59
CA HIS A 42 9.71 -6.20 -5.51
C HIS A 42 10.30 -5.65 -4.19
N GLU A 43 11.29 -4.75 -4.28
CA GLU A 43 11.88 -4.05 -3.13
C GLU A 43 10.90 -3.08 -2.44
N SER A 44 9.97 -2.47 -3.18
CA SER A 44 8.96 -1.56 -2.67
C SER A 44 7.84 -2.31 -1.94
N ILE A 45 7.55 -3.55 -2.34
CA ILE A 45 6.51 -4.39 -1.72
C ILE A 45 6.81 -4.58 -0.23
N GLY A 46 8.05 -4.91 0.13
CA GLY A 46 8.46 -5.09 1.52
C GLY A 46 8.26 -3.82 2.37
N LYS A 47 8.61 -2.65 1.82
CA LYS A 47 8.41 -1.36 2.50
C LYS A 47 6.93 -1.04 2.70
N LEU A 48 6.09 -1.32 1.71
CA LEU A 48 4.64 -1.10 1.79
C LEU A 48 4.00 -2.00 2.85
N TYR A 49 4.40 -3.27 2.94
CA TYR A 49 3.90 -4.17 3.99
C TYR A 49 4.37 -3.77 5.39
N ALA A 50 5.62 -3.32 5.52
CA ALA A 50 6.13 -2.84 6.81
C ALA A 50 5.37 -1.60 7.30
N GLU A 51 5.10 -0.65 6.40
CA GLU A 51 4.30 0.53 6.74
C GLU A 51 2.84 0.17 7.06
N LEU A 52 2.23 -0.75 6.30
CA LEU A 52 0.88 -1.23 6.57
C LEU A 52 0.76 -1.85 7.97
N ASP A 53 1.74 -2.68 8.36
CA ASP A 53 1.79 -3.27 9.71
C ASP A 53 1.96 -2.19 10.78
N PHE A 54 2.83 -1.21 10.55
CA PHE A 54 3.03 -0.09 11.47
C PHE A 54 1.76 0.74 11.67
N GLN A 55 1.03 1.06 10.60
CA GLN A 55 -0.24 1.79 10.67
C GLN A 55 -1.31 0.96 11.38
N GLN A 56 -1.41 -0.34 11.07
CA GLN A 56 -2.34 -1.24 11.74
C GLN A 56 -2.04 -1.36 13.24
N ALA A 57 -0.77 -1.50 13.62
CA ALA A 57 -0.34 -1.56 15.00
C ALA A 57 -0.66 -0.26 15.74
N THR A 58 -0.41 0.89 15.11
CA THR A 58 -0.71 2.21 15.68
C THR A 58 -2.21 2.42 15.87
N HIS A 59 -3.02 2.07 14.87
CA HIS A 59 -4.48 2.14 14.95
C HIS A 59 -5.03 1.18 16.01
N SER A 60 -4.47 -0.02 16.10
CA SER A 60 -4.83 -1.01 17.12
C SER A 60 -4.46 -0.51 18.52
N PHE A 61 -3.29 0.12 18.68
CA PHE A 61 -2.84 0.72 19.94
C PHE A 61 -3.72 1.90 20.34
N ALA A 62 -4.18 2.73 19.40
CA ALA A 62 -5.12 3.81 19.70
C ALA A 62 -6.45 3.27 20.29
N LEU A 63 -6.83 2.03 19.97
CA LEU A 63 -7.99 1.34 20.55
C LEU A 63 -7.67 0.59 21.86
N VAL A 64 -6.39 0.44 22.24
CA VAL A 64 -5.98 -0.17 23.52
C VAL A 64 -6.49 0.59 24.75
N PRO A 65 -6.40 1.94 24.85
CA PRO A 65 -6.96 2.66 26.00
C PRO A 65 -8.50 2.60 26.03
N ALA A 66 -9.15 2.31 24.90
CA ALA A 66 -10.60 2.07 24.84
C ALA A 66 -10.99 0.67 25.36
N LYS A 67 -10.02 -0.24 25.57
CA LYS A 67 -10.24 -1.52 26.26
C LYS A 67 -10.03 -1.35 27.77
N PRO A 68 -11.10 -1.32 28.57
CA PRO A 68 -11.00 -1.06 30.01
C PRO A 68 -10.14 -2.10 30.75
N GLU A 69 -10.05 -3.33 30.25
CA GLU A 69 -9.23 -4.40 30.84
C GLU A 69 -7.72 -4.15 30.71
N LEU A 70 -7.25 -3.56 29.60
CA LEU A 70 -5.83 -3.19 29.44
C LEU A 70 -5.50 -1.93 30.23
N ALA A 71 -6.39 -0.92 30.21
CA ALA A 71 -6.19 0.34 30.92
C ALA A 71 -6.22 0.21 32.45
N SER A 72 -7.02 -0.72 33.00
CA SER A 72 -7.12 -1.00 34.44
C SER A 72 -6.06 -1.97 34.97
N GLY A 73 -5.14 -2.45 34.11
CA GLY A 73 -4.15 -3.46 34.48
C GLY A 73 -4.75 -4.82 34.84
N GLN A 74 -6.04 -5.05 34.56
CA GLN A 74 -6.74 -6.31 34.80
C GLN A 74 -6.53 -7.35 33.70
N TRP A 75 -5.83 -6.99 32.62
CA TRP A 75 -5.58 -7.90 31.52
C TRP A 75 -4.74 -9.10 31.98
N LYS A 76 -5.35 -10.29 31.90
CA LYS A 76 -4.65 -11.57 32.06
C LYS A 76 -4.40 -12.15 30.67
N MET A 77 -3.17 -12.61 30.43
CA MET A 77 -2.82 -13.26 29.18
C MET A 77 -3.72 -14.49 28.98
N PRO A 78 -4.47 -14.58 27.87
CA PRO A 78 -5.30 -15.74 27.61
C PRO A 78 -4.41 -16.98 27.49
N LEU A 79 -4.80 -18.05 28.18
CA LEU A 79 -4.10 -19.33 28.11
C LEU A 79 -4.21 -19.87 26.69
N LEU A 80 -3.12 -19.78 25.92
CA LEU A 80 -3.06 -20.35 24.59
C LEU A 80 -2.97 -21.87 24.73
N THR A 81 -4.12 -22.54 24.68
CA THR A 81 -4.13 -24.00 24.59
C THR A 81 -3.56 -24.40 23.23
N PRO A 82 -2.49 -25.20 23.16
CA PRO A 82 -1.97 -25.66 21.88
C PRO A 82 -3.07 -26.42 21.13
N VAL A 83 -3.27 -26.06 19.86
CA VAL A 83 -4.27 -26.68 18.96
C VAL A 83 -4.06 -28.19 18.80
N ASN A 84 -2.86 -28.69 19.10
CA ASN A 84 -2.57 -30.11 19.13
C ASN A 84 -1.75 -30.48 20.39
N PRO A 85 -2.39 -30.94 21.48
CA PRO A 85 -1.66 -31.47 22.62
C PRO A 85 -0.95 -32.76 22.20
N GLN A 86 0.39 -32.75 22.20
CA GLN A 86 1.16 -33.98 22.02
C GLN A 86 0.90 -34.93 23.20
N PRO A 87 0.48 -36.19 22.96
CA PRO A 87 0.36 -37.19 24.02
C PRO A 87 1.74 -37.45 24.64
N GLN A 88 1.81 -37.43 25.97
CA GLN A 88 2.98 -37.88 26.73
C GLN A 88 3.13 -39.40 26.69
#